data_AF-A0A8S2X0R6-F1
#
_entry.id   AF-A0A8S2X0R6-F1
#
_cell.length_a   1.000
_cell.length_b   1.000
_cell.length_c   1.000
_cell.angle_alpha   90.00
_cell.angle_beta   90.00
_cell.angle_gamma   90.00
#
_symmetry.space_group_name_H-M   'P 1'
#
loop_
_entity.id
_entity.type
_entity.pdbx_description
1 polymer ?
#
loop_
_entity_poly.entity_id
_entity_poly.type
_entity_poly.pdbx_seq_one_letter_code
_entity_poly.pdbx_strand_id
1 'polypeptide(L)' 'LGDEGIPSTALREISLLRSLKHANIIRLYDIKVHQPTGELFLFYECMEMDLYEYMKLYRKPLPDDLSKSYLRQMLL' A
#
# COMPACT_ATOMS: atom_id res chain seq x y z
N LEU A 1 20.57 -20.23 14.54
CA LEU A 1 19.51 -19.26 14.86
C LEU A 1 20.03 -17.93 14.33
N GLY A 2 19.88 -17.72 13.03
CA GLY A 2 20.57 -16.66 12.30
C GLY A 2 19.98 -15.29 12.64
N ASP A 3 20.87 -14.31 12.69
CA ASP A 3 20.70 -12.88 12.96
C ASP A 3 19.92 -12.15 11.85
N GLU A 4 18.88 -12.78 11.30
CA GLU A 4 18.01 -12.19 10.27
C GLU A 4 16.94 -11.35 10.97
N GLY A 5 17.37 -10.26 11.61
CA GLY A 5 16.47 -9.17 11.93
C GLY A 5 15.81 -8.61 10.66
N ILE A 6 14.80 -7.74 10.80
CA ILE A 6 14.16 -7.10 9.63
C ILE A 6 15.26 -6.43 8.79
N PRO A 7 15.40 -6.78 7.49
CA PRO A 7 16.43 -6.21 6.64
C PRO A 7 16.42 -4.68 6.70
N SER A 8 17.59 -4.05 6.76
CA SER A 8 17.71 -2.59 6.86
C SER A 8 17.06 -1.86 5.68
N THR A 9 17.01 -2.50 4.52
CA THR A 9 16.28 -2.05 3.33
C THR A 9 14.76 -2.00 3.59
N ALA A 10 14.19 -3.05 4.19
CA ALA A 10 12.78 -3.08 4.56
C ALA A 10 12.45 -2.02 5.62
N LEU A 11 13.31 -1.83 6.62
CA LEU A 11 13.12 -0.74 7.61
C LEU A 11 13.15 0.64 6.97
N ARG A 12 14.02 0.85 5.98
CA ARG A 12 14.08 2.11 5.21
C ARG A 12 12.79 2.33 4.42
N GLU A 13 12.32 1.31 3.69
CA GLU A 13 11.08 1.37 2.91
C GLU A 13 9.87 1.65 3.81
N ILE A 14 9.76 0.96 4.94
CA ILE A 14 8.70 1.18 5.93
C ILE A 14 8.74 2.59 6.49
N SER A 15 9.94 3.11 6.79
CA SER A 15 10.11 4.48 7.28
C SER A 15 9.68 5.52 6.24
N LEU A 16 9.98 5.27 4.96
CA LEU A 16 9.49 6.08 3.86
C LEU A 16 7.96 6.04 3.79
N LEU A 17 7.36 4.85 3.76
CA LEU A 17 5.90 4.66 3.73
C LEU A 17 5.21 5.39 4.90
N ARG A 18 5.78 5.35 6.10
CA ARG A 18 5.23 6.04 7.28
C ARG A 18 5.30 7.57 7.18
N SER A 19 6.24 8.10 6.40
CA SER A 19 6.41 9.54 6.19
C SER A 19 5.50 10.10 5.09
N LEU A 20 5.00 9.25 4.19
CA LEU A 20 4.12 9.65 3.09
C LEU A 20 2.75 10.04 3.64
N LYS A 21 2.40 11.31 3.45
CA LYS A 21 1.09 11.88 3.79
C LYS A 21 0.53 12.56 2.55
N HIS A 22 -0.12 11.78 1.70
CA HIS A 22 -0.68 12.25 0.45
C HIS A 22 -2.07 11.65 0.23
N ALA A 23 -2.99 12.42 -0.38
CA ALA A 23 -4.37 11.98 -0.57
C ALA A 23 -4.50 10.75 -1.49
N ASN A 24 -3.54 10.55 -2.39
CA ASN A 24 -3.52 9.42 -3.35
C ASN A 24 -2.61 8.26 -2.91
N ILE A 25 -2.11 8.26 -1.66
CA ILE A 25 -1.25 7.20 -1.12
C ILE A 25 -1.91 6.62 0.12
N ILE A 26 -2.18 5.31 0.10
CA ILE A 26 -2.77 4.59 1.24
C ILE A 26 -1.90 4.77 2.47
N ARG A 27 -2.49 5.30 3.53
CA ARG A 27 -1.75 5.66 4.73
C ARG A 27 -1.36 4.43 5.56
N LEU A 28 -0.10 4.34 5.95
CA LEU A 28 0.37 3.42 6.99
C LEU A 28 0.16 4.06 8.37
N TYR A 29 -0.67 3.44 9.21
CA TYR A 29 -0.96 3.90 10.56
C TYR A 29 0.03 3.39 11.60
N ASP A 30 0.34 2.09 11.57
CA ASP A 30 1.14 1.45 12.60
C ASP A 30 1.87 0.22 12.05
N ILE A 31 2.95 -0.16 12.74
CA ILE A 31 3.75 -1.35 12.46
C ILE A 31 3.94 -2.08 13.77
N LYS A 32 3.59 -3.36 13.83
CA LYS A 32 3.80 -4.21 15.00
C LYS A 32 4.69 -5.38 14.63
N VAL A 33 5.60 -5.72 15.54
CA VAL A 33 6.43 -6.92 15.43
C VAL A 33 5.94 -7.90 16.48
N HIS A 34 5.55 -9.10 16.05
CA HIS A 34 5.28 -10.18 16.98
C HIS A 34 6.61 -10.78 17.45
N GLN A 35 7.12 -10.29 18.58
CA GLN A 35 8.44 -10.65 19.09
C GLN A 35 8.71 -12.17 19.16
N PRO A 36 7.73 -13.03 19.54
CA PRO A 36 7.96 -14.48 19.57
C PRO A 36 8.21 -15.16 18.21
N THR A 37 7.62 -14.65 17.12
CA THR A 37 7.68 -15.26 15.78
C THR A 37 8.54 -14.45 14.81
N GLY A 38 8.79 -13.18 15.11
CA GLY A 38 9.44 -12.24 14.20
C GLY A 38 8.51 -11.67 13.12
N GLU A 39 7.21 -11.99 13.15
CA GLU A 39 6.27 -11.54 12.11
C GLU A 39 6.03 -10.03 12.18
N LEU A 40 5.95 -9.41 11.00
CA LEU A 40 5.70 -7.99 10.83
C LEU A 40 4.25 -7.76 10.39
N PHE A 41 3.51 -6.99 11.18
CA PHE A 41 2.14 -6.59 10.89
C PHE A 41 2.11 -5.11 10.54
N LEU A 42 1.52 -4.80 9.40
CA LEU A 42 1.38 -3.45 8.87
C LEU A 42 -0.11 -3.06 8.86
N PHE A 43 -0.44 -1.96 9.53
CA PHE A 43 -1.80 -1.48 9.66
C PHE A 43 -2.00 -0.29 8.74
N TYR A 44 -2.75 -0.47 7.65
CA TYR A 44 -3.02 0.54 6.64
C TYR A 44 -4.45 1.09 6.74
N GLU A 45 -4.69 2.19 6.03
CA GLU A 45 -6.02 2.62 5.63
C GLU A 45 -6.73 1.50 4.84
N CYS A 46 -8.00 1.28 5.19
CA CYS A 46 -8.83 0.27 4.56
C CYS A 46 -9.43 0.84 3.28
N MET A 47 -9.26 0.11 2.17
CA MET A 47 -9.88 0.42 0.88
C MET A 47 -10.86 -0.70 0.54
N GLU A 48 -12.07 -0.35 0.13
CA GLU A 48 -13.13 -1.34 -0.17
C GLU A 48 -12.86 -2.14 -1.45
N MET A 49 -12.03 -1.61 -2.35
CA MET A 49 -11.81 -2.18 -3.67
C MET A 49 -10.45 -1.75 -4.24
N ASP A 50 -9.82 -2.64 -5.01
CA ASP A 50 -8.69 -2.30 -5.85
C ASP A 50 -9.08 -2.21 -7.34
N LEU A 51 -8.21 -1.58 -8.13
CA LEU A 51 -8.47 -1.37 -9.56
C LEU A 51 -8.56 -2.68 -10.34
N TYR A 52 -7.82 -3.72 -9.94
CA TYR A 52 -7.84 -5.01 -10.63
C TYR A 52 -9.17 -5.72 -10.45
N GLU A 53 -9.69 -5.77 -9.22
CA GLU A 53 -11.01 -6.29 -8.89
C GLU A 53 -12.11 -5.49 -9.59
N TYR A 54 -12.02 -4.16 -9.55
CA TYR A 54 -12.97 -3.29 -10.25
C TYR A 54 -13.03 -3.59 -11.76
N MET A 55 -11.87 -3.71 -12.42
CA MET A 55 -11.80 -4.01 -13.85
C MET A 55 -12.35 -5.41 -14.18
N LYS A 56 -12.11 -6.41 -13.32
CA LYS A 56 -12.69 -7.75 -13.45
C LYS A 56 -14.21 -7.76 -13.37
N LEU A 57 -14.80 -6.93 -12.51
CA LEU A 57 -16.24 -6.79 -12.33
C LEU A 57 -16.88 -6.05 -13.51
N TYR A 58 -16.26 -4.95 -13.96
CA TYR A 58 -16.81 -4.08 -15.00
C TYR A 58 -16.81 -4.73 -16.39
N ARG A 59 -15.85 -5.64 -16.66
CA ARG A 59 -15.71 -6.45 -17.91
C ARG A 59 -15.77 -5.65 -19.22
N LYS A 60 -15.55 -4.34 -19.15
CA LYS A 60 -15.50 -3.39 -20.26
C LYS A 60 -14.29 -2.48 -20.05
N PRO A 61 -13.77 -1.85 -21.11
CA PRO A 61 -12.82 -0.76 -20.95
C PRO A 61 -13.38 0.31 -20.01
N LEU A 62 -12.51 0.86 -19.16
CA LEU A 62 -12.88 1.99 -18.32
C LEU A 62 -13.27 3.18 -19.20
N PRO A 63 -14.32 3.94 -18.85
CA PRO A 63 -14.63 5.18 -19.53
C PRO A 63 -13.41 6.10 -19.57
N ASP A 64 -13.21 6.83 -20.67
CA ASP A 64 -12.04 7.69 -20.87
C ASP A 64 -11.84 8.70 -19.73
N ASP A 65 -12.92 9.29 -19.24
CA ASP A 65 -12.85 10.27 -18.15
C ASP A 65 -12.38 9.64 -16.83
N LEU A 66 -12.82 8.41 -16.56
CA LEU A 66 -12.38 7.66 -15.38
C LEU A 66 -10.91 7.25 -15.51
N SER A 67 -10.51 6.80 -16.70
CA SER A 67 -9.12 6.48 -17.02
C SER A 67 -8.21 7.69 -16.81
N LYS A 68 -8.60 8.87 -17.32
CA LYS A 68 -7.87 10.13 -17.12
C LYS A 68 -7.83 10.54 -15.65
N SER A 69 -8.93 10.36 -14.92
CA SER A 69 -9.01 10.68 -13.49
C SER A 69 -8.05 9.82 -12.66
N TYR A 70 -8.02 8.50 -12.90
CA TYR A 70 -7.09 7.59 -12.20
C TYR A 70 -5.64 7.87 -12.56
N LEU A 71 -5.34 8.12 -13.84
CA LEU A 71 -4.00 8.56 -14.26
C LEU A 71 -3.57 9.86 -13.58
N ARG A 72 -4.47 10.85 -13.49
CA ARG A 72 -4.19 12.10 -12.78
C ARG A 72 -3.90 11.85 -11.30
N GLN A 73 -4.64 10.98 -10.63
CA GLN A 73 -4.42 10.64 -9.21
C GLN A 73 -3.12 9.87 -8.98
N MET A 74 -2.66 9.06 -9.94
CA MET A 74 -1.37 8.36 -9.84
C MET A 74 -0.16 9.29 -10.01
N LEU A 75 -0.31 10.39 -10.74
CA LEU A 75 0.77 11.33 -11.04
C LEU A 75 0.87 12.49 -10.04
N LEU A 76 -0.24 12.83 -9.37
CA LEU A 76 -0.32 13.88 -8.35
C LEU A 76 -0.16 13.29 -6.97
#